data_AF-A0A358XK06-F1
#
_entry.id   AF-A0A358XK06-F1
#
_cell.length_a   1.000
_cell.length_b   1.000
_cell.length_c   1.000
_cell.angle_alpha   90.00
_cell.angle_beta   90.00
_cell.angle_gamma   90.00
#
_symmetry.space_group_name_H-M   'P 1'
#
loop_
_entity.id
_entity.type
_entity.pdbx_description
1 polymer ?
#
loop_
_entity_poly.entity_id
_entity_poly.type
_entity_poly.pdbx_seq_one_letter_code
_entity_poly.pdbx_strand_id
1 'polypeptide(L)'
;MLYFHSAARQVKPILVYKGQDPNTEMYGIIKAEYDDNKFVNHAVLDAIRDYDAIYIAGEASSHCVLASTVQILEYFEQDRAITSRITLLRCCMSPIAGFEAQTLQQFEALKEKYGIQIKLSTEVTL
;
A
#
# COMPACT_ATOMS: atom_id res chain seq x y z
N MET A 1 -11.58 13.04 5.16
CA MET A 1 -11.20 12.10 6.24
C MET A 1 -9.74 12.28 6.68
N LEU A 2 -8.74 12.34 5.79
CA LEU A 2 -7.32 12.56 6.17
C LEU A 2 -7.10 13.84 7.02
N TYR A 3 -7.58 14.99 6.55
CA TYR A 3 -7.41 16.25 7.29
C TYR A 3 -8.19 16.30 8.61
N PHE A 4 -9.33 15.61 8.69
CA PHE A 4 -10.06 15.47 9.95
C PHE A 4 -9.25 14.64 10.96
N HIS A 5 -8.71 13.49 10.54
CA HIS A 5 -7.83 12.68 11.38
C HIS A 5 -6.59 13.47 11.81
N SER A 6 -5.97 14.21 10.88
CA SER A 6 -4.84 15.09 11.17
C SER A 6 -5.15 16.13 12.24
N ALA A 7 -6.31 16.79 12.15
CA ALA A 7 -6.75 17.76 13.15
C ALA A 7 -7.07 17.09 14.50
N ALA A 8 -7.80 15.98 14.49
CA ALA A 8 -8.24 15.27 15.70
C ALA A 8 -7.08 14.61 16.47
N ARG A 9 -6.07 14.11 15.76
CA ARG A 9 -4.87 13.50 16.34
C ARG A 9 -3.71 14.48 16.52
N GLN A 10 -3.83 15.71 16.02
CA GLN A 10 -2.75 16.69 15.96
C GLN A 10 -1.47 16.15 15.29
N VAL A 11 -1.64 15.32 14.25
CA VAL A 11 -0.54 14.72 13.49
C VAL A 11 -0.59 15.26 12.07
N LYS A 12 0.55 15.72 11.56
CA LYS A 12 0.68 16.19 10.18
C LYS A 12 0.79 15.00 9.22
N PRO A 13 -0.05 14.91 8.16
CA PRO A 13 0.10 13.88 7.15
C PRO A 13 1.38 14.12 6.34
N ILE A 14 2.09 13.03 6.04
CA ILE A 14 3.22 13.06 5.10
C ILE A 14 2.63 12.81 3.71
N LEU A 15 2.86 13.77 2.80
CA LEU A 15 2.43 13.65 1.41
C LEU A 15 3.60 13.12 0.59
N VAL A 16 3.34 12.04 -0.15
CA VAL A 16 4.31 11.42 -1.05
C VAL A 16 3.75 11.49 -2.45
N TYR A 17 4.50 12.12 -3.36
CA TYR A 17 4.12 12.28 -4.76
C TYR A 17 4.78 11.20 -5.60
N LYS A 18 4.04 10.68 -6.58
CA LYS A 18 4.51 9.65 -7.53
C LYS A 18 4.13 10.07 -8.96
N GLY A 19 4.72 9.42 -9.96
CA GLY A 19 4.43 9.70 -11.38
C GLY A 19 4.85 11.10 -11.82
N GLN A 20 6.00 11.57 -11.35
CA GLN A 20 6.53 12.90 -11.67
C GLN A 20 7.46 12.89 -12.89
N ASP A 21 8.00 11.73 -13.27
CA ASP A 21 8.77 11.56 -14.49
C ASP A 21 7.81 11.28 -15.67
N PRO A 22 7.77 12.12 -16.72
CA PRO A 22 6.88 11.91 -17.85
C PRO A 22 7.25 10.69 -18.72
N ASN A 23 8.43 10.09 -18.53
CA ASN A 23 8.91 8.97 -19.35
C ASN A 23 8.55 7.59 -18.78
N THR A 24 7.93 7.52 -17.59
CA THR A 24 7.52 6.24 -16.99
C THR A 24 6.26 6.37 -16.15
N GLU A 25 5.49 5.28 -16.11
CA GLU A 25 4.41 5.12 -15.15
C GLU A 25 4.95 4.74 -13.76
N MET A 26 4.22 5.14 -12.72
CA MET A 26 4.55 4.84 -11.33
C MET A 26 3.25 4.60 -10.55
N TYR A 27 2.58 3.47 -10.80
CA TYR A 27 1.41 3.06 -10.02
C TYR A 27 1.77 2.84 -8.55
N GLY A 28 2.84 2.08 -8.30
CA GLY A 28 3.34 1.81 -6.96
C GLY A 28 4.08 3.00 -6.35
N ILE A 29 3.95 3.19 -5.04
CA ILE A 29 4.55 4.32 -4.32
C ILE A 29 6.07 4.18 -4.06
N ILE A 30 6.64 2.99 -4.30
CA ILE A 30 8.03 2.69 -3.96
C ILE A 30 8.98 2.96 -5.14
N LYS A 31 8.62 2.52 -6.34
CA LYS A 31 9.43 2.66 -7.55
C LYS A 31 8.55 2.71 -8.81
N ALA A 32 9.07 3.32 -9.86
CA ALA A 32 8.44 3.33 -11.18
C ALA A 32 8.54 1.96 -11.86
N GLU A 33 7.70 1.72 -12.89
CA GLU A 33 7.71 0.47 -13.65
C GLU A 33 8.95 0.34 -14.52
N TYR A 34 9.41 1.46 -15.08
CA TYR A 34 10.64 1.56 -15.83
C TYR A 34 11.46 2.73 -15.29
N ASP A 35 12.67 2.48 -14.82
CA ASP A 35 13.55 3.55 -14.35
C ASP A 35 15.02 3.20 -14.53
N ASP A 36 15.69 3.95 -15.39
CA ASP A 36 17.13 3.83 -15.62
C ASP A 36 17.94 4.20 -14.37
N ASN A 37 17.42 5.12 -13.54
CA ASN A 37 18.07 5.59 -12.32
C ASN A 37 17.82 4.68 -11.12
N LYS A 38 16.94 3.69 -11.26
CA LYS A 38 16.57 2.71 -10.21
C LYS A 38 16.20 3.36 -8.87
N PHE A 39 15.43 4.44 -8.93
CA PHE A 39 14.89 5.13 -7.76
C PHE A 39 14.07 4.16 -6.88
N VAL A 40 14.29 4.27 -5.58
CA VAL A 40 13.53 3.57 -4.54
C VAL A 40 13.17 4.56 -3.45
N ASN A 41 11.89 4.63 -3.11
CA ASN A 41 11.38 5.51 -2.07
C ASN A 41 11.63 4.93 -0.67
N HIS A 42 12.90 4.99 -0.23
CA HIS A 42 13.29 4.51 1.09
C HIS A 42 12.57 5.22 2.23
N ALA A 43 12.18 6.49 2.07
CA ALA A 43 11.45 7.21 3.11
C ALA A 43 10.11 6.53 3.47
N VAL A 44 9.39 5.98 2.48
CA VAL A 44 8.16 5.22 2.73
C VAL A 44 8.46 3.86 3.37
N LEU A 45 9.51 3.17 2.91
CA LEU A 45 9.90 1.87 3.45
C LEU A 45 10.38 1.97 4.91
N ASP A 46 11.16 2.99 5.22
CA ASP A 46 11.65 3.24 6.58
C ASP A 46 10.49 3.60 7.51
N ALA A 47 9.56 4.45 7.06
CA ALA A 47 8.34 4.73 7.84
C ALA A 47 7.54 3.44 8.12
N ILE A 48 7.36 2.56 7.13
CA ILE A 48 6.67 1.28 7.32
C ILE A 48 7.36 0.41 8.39
N ARG A 49 8.70 0.41 8.42
CA ARG A 49 9.47 -0.34 9.41
C ARG A 49 9.25 0.17 10.84
N ASP A 50 9.05 1.47 11.00
CA ASP A 50 8.97 2.13 12.31
C ASP A 50 7.60 1.99 13.00
N TYR A 51 6.56 1.52 12.29
CA TYR A 51 5.21 1.37 12.84
C TYR A 51 4.84 -0.09 13.15
N ASP A 52 4.00 -0.25 14.18
CA ASP A 52 3.53 -1.56 14.65
C ASP A 52 2.28 -2.07 13.90
N ALA A 53 1.56 -1.16 13.24
CA ALA A 53 0.38 -1.48 12.44
C ALA A 53 0.33 -0.60 11.19
N ILE A 54 0.19 -1.23 10.02
CA ILE A 54 0.15 -0.54 8.73
C ILE A 54 -1.18 -0.87 8.05
N TYR A 55 -1.97 0.16 7.72
CA TYR A 55 -3.24 0.00 7.02
C TYR A 55 -3.14 0.58 5.62
N ILE A 56 -3.49 -0.24 4.62
CA ILE A 56 -3.50 0.15 3.22
C ILE A 56 -4.96 0.25 2.74
N ALA A 57 -5.31 1.43 2.22
CA ALA A 57 -6.63 1.78 1.67
C ALA A 57 -6.48 2.85 0.59
N GLY A 58 -7.54 3.14 -0.16
CA GLY A 58 -7.54 4.15 -1.22
C GLY A 58 -7.79 3.55 -2.60
N GLU A 59 -7.43 4.29 -3.65
CA GLU A 59 -7.84 3.96 -5.02
C GLU A 59 -6.71 4.05 -6.06
N ALA A 60 -6.76 3.28 -7.14
CA ALA A 60 -7.68 2.14 -7.35
C ALA A 60 -7.12 0.88 -6.68
N SER A 61 -7.98 0.02 -6.13
CA SER A 61 -7.55 -1.25 -5.54
C SER A 61 -6.79 -2.13 -6.54
N SER A 62 -7.18 -2.09 -7.81
CA SER A 62 -6.61 -2.89 -8.90
C SER A 62 -5.28 -2.38 -9.47
N HIS A 63 -4.90 -1.13 -9.19
CA HIS A 63 -3.71 -0.48 -9.77
C HIS A 63 -2.80 0.06 -8.67
N CYS A 64 -2.95 1.34 -8.30
CA CYS A 64 -2.06 2.02 -7.36
C CYS A 64 -1.92 1.28 -6.02
N VAL A 65 -3.03 0.78 -5.46
CA VAL A 65 -3.02 0.04 -4.19
C VAL A 65 -2.31 -1.30 -4.35
N LEU A 66 -2.71 -2.09 -5.36
CA LEU A 66 -2.10 -3.39 -5.62
C LEU A 66 -0.59 -3.26 -5.90
N ALA A 67 -0.20 -2.38 -6.83
CA ALA A 67 1.19 -2.14 -7.17
C ALA A 67 2.02 -1.68 -5.97
N SER A 68 1.50 -0.75 -5.16
CA SER A 68 2.19 -0.32 -3.94
C SER A 68 2.35 -1.46 -2.94
N THR A 69 1.29 -2.25 -2.75
CA THR A 69 1.30 -3.39 -1.83
C THR A 69 2.31 -4.43 -2.27
N VAL A 70 2.33 -4.81 -3.55
CA VAL A 70 3.31 -5.75 -4.12
C VAL A 70 4.74 -5.26 -3.89
N GLN A 71 5.04 -4.01 -4.24
CA GLN A 71 6.40 -3.45 -4.09
C GLN A 71 6.87 -3.43 -2.63
N ILE A 72 5.98 -3.06 -1.70
CA ILE A 72 6.28 -3.07 -0.26
C ILE A 72 6.56 -4.50 0.22
N LEU A 73 5.72 -5.46 -0.16
CA LEU A 73 5.85 -6.85 0.29
C LEU A 73 7.05 -7.56 -0.31
N GLU A 74 7.39 -7.28 -1.56
CA GLU A 74 8.62 -7.77 -2.18
C GLU A 74 9.85 -7.23 -1.46
N TYR A 75 9.85 -5.95 -1.08
CA TYR A 75 10.97 -5.36 -0.33
C TYR A 75 11.17 -6.02 1.04
N PHE A 76 10.07 -6.34 1.74
CA PHE A 76 10.08 -6.98 3.06
C PHE A 76 9.87 -8.49 3.01
N GLU A 77 10.12 -9.15 1.87
CA GLU A 77 9.75 -10.56 1.71
C GLU A 77 10.41 -11.50 2.75
N GLN A 78 11.61 -11.14 3.21
CA GLN A 78 12.40 -11.89 4.20
C GLN A 78 12.07 -11.50 5.65
N ASP A 79 11.28 -10.45 5.87
CA ASP A 79 10.92 -9.95 7.19
C ASP A 79 9.42 -10.11 7.47
N ARG A 80 9.06 -11.32 7.92
CA ARG A 80 7.68 -11.65 8.30
C ARG A 80 7.16 -10.83 9.48
N ALA A 81 8.03 -10.30 10.33
CA ALA A 81 7.60 -9.47 11.45
C ALA A 81 7.06 -8.12 10.95
N ILE A 82 7.53 -7.63 9.81
CA ILE A 82 6.99 -6.43 9.15
C ILE A 82 5.74 -6.78 8.34
N THR A 83 5.79 -7.82 7.47
CA THR A 83 4.65 -8.10 6.59
C THR A 83 3.36 -8.47 7.35
N SER A 84 3.47 -9.14 8.49
CA SER A 84 2.31 -9.51 9.33
C SER A 84 1.58 -8.31 9.97
N ARG A 85 2.21 -7.13 10.01
CA ARG A 85 1.62 -5.87 10.49
C ARG A 85 0.80 -5.15 9.42
N ILE A 86 0.91 -5.57 8.16
CA ILE A 86 0.22 -4.94 7.03
C ILE A 86 -1.19 -5.49 6.91
N THR A 87 -2.16 -4.59 6.88
CA THR A 87 -3.59 -4.89 6.70
C THR A 87 -4.16 -4.13 5.51
N LEU A 88 -4.71 -4.85 4.54
CA LEU A 88 -5.54 -4.27 3.47
C LEU A 88 -6.98 -4.09 3.97
N LEU A 89 -7.51 -2.86 3.86
CA LEU A 89 -8.89 -2.53 4.24
C LEU A 89 -9.83 -2.65 3.04
N ARG A 90 -10.35 -3.86 2.79
CA ARG A 90 -11.05 -4.21 1.54
C ARG A 90 -12.31 -3.38 1.25
N CYS A 91 -12.97 -2.84 2.28
CA CYS A 91 -14.15 -1.98 2.13
C CYS A 91 -13.82 -0.49 1.99
N CYS A 92 -12.54 -0.13 1.98
CA CYS A 92 -12.06 1.24 1.83
C CYS A 92 -11.33 1.46 0.50
N MET A 93 -11.72 0.70 -0.53
CA MET A 93 -11.13 0.72 -1.87
C MET A 93 -12.09 0.12 -2.89
N SER A 94 -11.87 0.38 -4.17
CA SER A 94 -12.62 -0.18 -5.29
C SER A 94 -11.73 -0.44 -6.51
N PRO A 95 -11.95 -1.53 -7.26
CA PRO A 95 -11.19 -1.77 -8.47
C PRO A 95 -11.74 -0.91 -9.60
N ILE A 96 -10.89 -0.60 -10.58
CA ILE A 96 -11.37 -0.16 -11.89
C ILE A 96 -12.27 -1.24 -12.48
N ALA A 97 -13.38 -0.83 -13.12
CA ALA A 97 -14.36 -1.74 -13.70
C ALA A 97 -13.70 -2.77 -14.64
N GLY A 98 -14.04 -4.05 -14.47
CA GLY A 98 -13.47 -5.16 -15.23
C GLY A 98 -12.26 -5.84 -14.57
N PHE A 99 -11.74 -5.29 -13.47
CA PHE A 99 -10.60 -5.85 -12.72
C PHE A 99 -11.01 -6.51 -11.39
N GLU A 100 -12.30 -6.63 -11.09
CA GLU A 100 -12.81 -7.07 -9.79
C GLU A 100 -12.27 -8.45 -9.39
N ALA A 101 -12.45 -9.45 -10.25
CA ALA A 101 -12.06 -10.83 -9.97
C ALA A 101 -10.53 -10.97 -9.86
N GLN A 102 -9.79 -10.35 -10.78
CA GLN A 102 -8.32 -10.38 -10.76
C GLN A 102 -7.76 -9.72 -9.50
N THR A 103 -8.31 -8.59 -9.08
CA THR A 103 -7.84 -7.87 -7.89
C THR A 103 -8.03 -8.70 -6.62
N LEU A 104 -9.20 -9.33 -6.47
CA LEU A 104 -9.47 -10.23 -5.34
C LEU A 104 -8.51 -11.41 -5.33
N GLN A 105 -8.27 -12.04 -6.48
CA GLN A 105 -7.33 -13.15 -6.59
C GLN A 105 -5.91 -12.74 -6.19
N GLN A 106 -5.46 -11.56 -6.65
CA GLN A 106 -4.12 -11.06 -6.31
C GLN A 106 -4.00 -10.77 -4.80
N PHE A 107 -5.01 -10.16 -4.17
CA PHE A 107 -4.96 -9.91 -2.73
C PHE A 107 -4.92 -11.20 -1.90
N GLU A 108 -5.70 -12.22 -2.25
CA GLU A 108 -5.61 -13.51 -1.56
C GLU A 108 -4.24 -14.17 -1.77
N ALA A 109 -3.68 -14.11 -2.98
CA ALA A 109 -2.32 -14.60 -3.25
C ALA A 109 -1.25 -13.87 -2.42
N LEU A 110 -1.37 -12.55 -2.24
CA LEU A 110 -0.46 -11.77 -1.39
C LEU A 110 -0.61 -12.13 0.09
N LYS A 111 -1.83 -12.35 0.57
CA LYS A 111 -2.11 -12.84 1.92
C LYS A 111 -1.47 -14.21 2.17
N GLU A 112 -1.65 -15.15 1.25
CA GLU A 112 -1.04 -16.49 1.35
C GLU A 112 0.49 -16.42 1.30
N LYS A 113 1.04 -15.64 0.36
CA LYS A 113 2.49 -15.54 0.14
C LYS A 113 3.22 -14.78 1.24
N TYR A 114 2.65 -13.69 1.74
CA TYR A 114 3.35 -12.76 2.63
C TYR A 114 2.81 -12.70 4.06
N GLY A 115 1.67 -13.36 4.34
CA GLY A 115 1.06 -13.36 5.67
C GLY A 115 0.44 -12.02 6.07
N ILE A 116 0.08 -11.18 5.09
CA ILE A 116 -0.67 -9.94 5.35
C ILE A 116 -2.11 -10.23 5.80
N GLN A 117 -2.76 -9.23 6.37
CA GLN A 117 -4.16 -9.33 6.77
C GLN A 117 -5.06 -8.63 5.74
N ILE A 118 -6.27 -9.14 5.56
CA ILE A 118 -7.34 -8.49 4.79
C ILE A 118 -8.54 -8.37 5.71
N LYS A 119 -8.99 -7.14 5.97
CA LYS A 119 -10.04 -6.84 6.93
C LYS A 119 -11.02 -5.80 6.41
N LEU A 120 -12.21 -5.76 6.98
CA LEU A 120 -13.12 -4.62 6.93
C LEU A 120 -12.64 -3.56 7.94
N SER A 121 -12.92 -2.29 7.66
CA SER A 121 -12.58 -1.20 8.58
C SER A 121 -13.29 -1.32 9.93
N THR A 122 -14.44 -2.01 9.99
CA THR A 122 -15.19 -2.30 11.23
C THR A 122 -14.58 -3.41 12.07
N GLU A 123 -13.63 -4.18 11.53
CA GLU A 123 -12.91 -5.24 12.25
C GLU A 123 -11.59 -4.73 12.84
N VAL A 124 -11.23 -3.47 12.59
CA VAL A 124 -10.03 -2.85 13.13
C VAL A 124 -10.35 -2.21 14.49
N THR A 125 -9.52 -2.53 15.48
CA THR A 125 -9.50 -1.85 16.78
C THR A 125 -8.19 -1.08 16.88
N LEU A 126 -8.28 0.22 17.17
CA LEU A 126 -7.16 1.15 17.29
C LEU A 126 -6.88 1.51 18.75
#